data_AF-A0ABD5N9U9-F1
#
_entry.id   AF-A0ABD5N9U9-F1
#
_cell.length_a   1.000
_cell.length_b   1.000
_cell.length_c   1.000
_cell.angle_alpha   90.00
_cell.angle_beta   90.00
_cell.angle_gamma   90.00
#
_symmetry.space_group_name_H-M   'P 1'
#
loop_
_entity.id
_entity.type
_entity.pdbx_description
1 polymer ?
#
loop_
_entity_poly.entity_id
_entity_poly.type
_entity_poly.pdbx_seq_one_letter_code
_entity_poly.pdbx_strand_id
1 'polypeptide(L)'
;MALVDFGVVQSDLVRAGCMHTGQVLVRRSKYFPANNLAHVLVLTDKGLYHGGLPDTDGKFERIRYGDIHNVSLEGVSLWRSIRVDYRRGQGLERLFICPFTGRLHQPEIDEGSFAQILTLLNEYMKNG
;
A
#
# COMPACT_ATOMS: atom_id res chain seq x y z
N MET A 1 18.80 -1.00 -16.90
CA MET A 1 17.97 -1.87 -16.04
C MET A 1 16.74 -1.06 -15.68
N ALA A 2 15.57 -1.53 -16.10
CA ALA A 2 14.44 -0.69 -16.48
C ALA A 2 13.85 0.12 -15.32
N LEU A 3 13.83 1.45 -15.48
CA LEU A 3 12.80 2.30 -14.89
C LEU A 3 11.47 1.69 -15.32
N VAL A 4 10.67 1.24 -14.35
CA VAL A 4 9.30 0.79 -14.64
C VAL A 4 8.56 2.02 -15.16
N ASP A 5 8.13 1.98 -16.41
CA ASP A 5 7.33 3.04 -17.02
C ASP A 5 5.92 3.00 -16.41
N PHE A 6 5.65 3.98 -15.55
CA PHE A 6 4.39 4.11 -14.80
C PHE A 6 3.27 4.76 -15.64
N GLY A 7 3.40 4.81 -16.97
CA GLY A 7 2.43 5.43 -17.89
C GLY A 7 1.02 4.80 -17.92
N VAL A 8 0.77 3.71 -17.19
CA VAL A 8 -0.55 3.06 -17.10
C VAL A 8 -1.11 3.12 -15.68
N VAL A 9 -1.08 4.31 -15.08
CA VAL A 9 -2.00 4.65 -13.99
C VAL A 9 -3.38 4.83 -14.64
N GLN A 10 -4.26 3.83 -14.55
CA GLN A 10 -5.61 3.89 -15.10
C GLN A 10 -6.31 5.18 -14.66
N SER A 11 -7.00 5.83 -15.61
CA SER A 11 -7.51 7.20 -15.58
C SER A 11 -8.31 7.65 -14.34
N ASP A 12 -8.78 6.70 -13.51
CA ASP A 12 -9.51 6.98 -12.27
C ASP A 12 -8.62 7.58 -11.17
N LEU A 13 -7.33 7.23 -11.15
CA LEU A 13 -6.35 7.77 -10.19
C LEU A 13 -5.91 9.21 -10.54
N VAL A 14 -5.96 9.59 -11.82
CA VAL A 14 -5.60 10.94 -12.29
C VAL A 14 -6.64 12.00 -11.89
N ARG A 15 -7.90 11.58 -11.66
CA ARG A 15 -9.01 12.46 -11.25
C ARG A 15 -9.28 12.45 -9.75
N ALA A 16 -8.80 11.44 -9.02
CA ALA A 16 -8.91 11.39 -7.57
C ALA A 16 -7.80 12.27 -6.97
N GLY A 17 -8.12 13.10 -5.97
CA GLY A 17 -7.13 13.99 -5.35
C GLY A 17 -6.01 13.17 -4.71
N CYS A 18 -4.90 13.01 -5.41
CA CYS A 18 -3.78 12.19 -4.95
C CYS A 18 -3.09 12.89 -3.77
N MET A 19 -3.02 12.19 -2.64
CA MET A 19 -2.43 12.70 -1.39
C MET A 19 -1.05 12.13 -1.14
N HIS A 20 -0.85 10.87 -1.55
CA HIS A 20 0.43 10.19 -1.47
C HIS A 20 0.53 9.17 -2.60
N THR A 21 1.70 9.06 -3.20
CA THR A 21 2.08 7.98 -4.11
C THR A 21 3.48 7.50 -3.75
N GLY A 22 3.66 6.19 -3.64
CA GLY A 22 4.94 5.62 -3.24
C GLY A 22 5.08 4.15 -3.63
N GLN A 23 6.32 3.66 -3.66
CA GLN A 23 6.61 2.24 -3.86
C GLN A 23 6.51 1.51 -2.53
N VAL A 24 5.84 0.35 -2.53
CA VAL A 24 5.65 -0.45 -1.33
C VAL A 24 5.84 -1.93 -1.63
N LEU A 25 6.31 -2.69 -0.65
CA LEU A 25 6.16 -4.13 -0.63
C LEU A 25 4.84 -4.44 0.08
N VAL A 26 3.95 -5.16 -0.59
CA VAL A 26 2.74 -5.68 0.02
C VAL A 26 2.85 -7.17 0.31
N ARG A 27 2.16 -7.60 1.36
CA ARG A 27 1.98 -9.01 1.70
C ARG A 27 0.63 -9.23 2.39
N ARG A 28 0.08 -10.43 2.25
CA ARG A 28 -1.17 -10.87 2.93
C ARG A 28 -0.91 -11.72 4.17
N SER A 29 0.36 -12.01 4.47
CA SER A 29 0.80 -12.76 5.65
C SER A 29 1.88 -11.99 6.39
N LYS A 30 1.97 -12.21 7.71
CA LYS A 30 2.98 -11.60 8.58
C LYS A 30 4.39 -12.13 8.30
N TYR A 31 4.51 -13.37 7.80
CA TYR A 31 5.79 -14.04 7.64
C TYR A 31 6.45 -13.68 6.30
N PHE A 32 7.64 -13.11 6.36
CA PHE A 32 8.55 -12.97 5.22
C PHE A 32 9.36 -14.26 5.05
N PRO A 33 9.73 -14.72 3.83
CA PRO A 33 9.75 -13.99 2.55
C PRO A 33 8.64 -14.37 1.56
N ALA A 34 7.69 -15.23 1.94
CA ALA A 34 6.97 -16.05 0.96
C ALA A 34 6.13 -15.28 -0.08
N ASN A 35 5.73 -14.02 0.14
CA ASN A 35 4.86 -13.28 -0.77
C ASN A 35 5.04 -11.75 -0.71
N ASN A 36 6.26 -11.23 -0.85
CA ASN A 36 6.41 -9.78 -1.04
C ASN A 36 6.18 -9.44 -2.51
N LEU A 37 5.14 -8.64 -2.75
CA LEU A 37 4.80 -8.14 -4.07
C LEU A 37 5.07 -6.65 -4.07
N ALA A 38 5.93 -6.18 -4.98
CA ALA A 38 6.15 -4.76 -5.14
C ALA A 38 4.90 -4.15 -5.76
N HIS A 39 4.33 -3.12 -5.16
CA HIS A 39 3.18 -2.42 -5.71
C HIS A 39 3.48 -0.91 -5.72
N VAL A 40 2.74 -0.19 -6.55
CA VAL A 40 2.53 1.24 -6.35
C VAL A 40 1.38 1.39 -5.34
N LEU A 41 1.62 2.16 -4.29
CA LEU A 41 0.59 2.61 -3.37
C LEU A 41 0.13 4.01 -3.80
N VAL A 42 -1.17 4.22 -3.91
CA VAL A 42 -1.78 5.54 -4.10
C VAL A 42 -2.83 5.76 -3.01
N LEU A 43 -2.70 6.83 -2.25
CA LEU A 43 -3.70 7.27 -1.28
C LEU A 43 -4.44 8.48 -1.86
N THR A 44 -5.76 8.42 -1.87
CA THR A 44 -6.65 9.48 -2.36
C THR A 44 -7.74 9.75 -1.33
N ASP A 45 -8.45 10.86 -1.45
CA ASP A 45 -9.66 11.15 -0.68
C ASP A 45 -10.72 10.02 -0.69
N LYS A 46 -10.71 9.16 -1.71
CA LYS A 46 -11.68 8.07 -1.92
C LYS A 46 -11.24 6.70 -1.41
N GLY A 47 -9.99 6.55 -0.99
CA GLY A 47 -9.45 5.28 -0.51
C GLY A 47 -7.98 5.05 -0.85
N LEU A 48 -7.53 3.87 -0.41
CA LEU A 48 -6.21 3.32 -0.66
C LEU A 48 -6.26 2.44 -1.92
N TYR A 49 -5.29 2.61 -2.81
CA TYR A 49 -5.11 1.80 -4.01
C TYR A 49 -3.73 1.17 -3.99
N HIS A 50 -3.65 -0.12 -4.33
CA HIS A 50 -2.36 -0.80 -4.48
C HIS A 50 -2.37 -1.76 -5.67
N GLY A 51 -1.24 -1.85 -6.37
CA GLY A 51 -1.08 -2.76 -7.52
C GLY A 51 -0.19 -2.14 -8.57
N GLY A 52 -0.57 -2.30 -9.84
CA GLY A 52 0.14 -1.71 -10.98
C GLY A 52 1.37 -2.51 -11.44
N LEU A 53 1.55 -3.74 -10.94
CA LEU A 53 2.60 -4.66 -11.35
C LEU A 53 2.03 -5.91 -12.05
N PRO A 54 2.87 -6.74 -12.72
CA PRO A 54 2.41 -7.90 -13.50
C PRO A 54 1.54 -8.90 -12.74
N ASP A 55 1.74 -9.04 -11.43
CA ASP A 55 0.93 -9.88 -10.54
C ASP A 55 -0.51 -9.38 -10.34
N THR A 56 -0.75 -8.11 -10.65
CA THR A 56 -2.07 -7.47 -10.63
C THR A 56 -2.62 -7.19 -12.03
N ASP A 57 -2.00 -7.74 -13.09
CA ASP A 57 -2.29 -7.41 -14.49
C ASP A 57 -2.26 -5.89 -14.77
N GLY A 58 -1.40 -5.15 -14.06
CA GLY A 58 -1.34 -3.68 -14.13
C GLY A 58 -2.57 -2.95 -13.55
N LYS A 59 -3.46 -3.66 -12.84
CA LYS A 59 -4.65 -3.09 -12.20
C LYS A 59 -4.34 -2.68 -10.76
N PHE A 60 -5.19 -1.79 -10.23
CA PHE A 60 -5.15 -1.39 -8.83
C PHE A 60 -6.31 -2.03 -8.07
N GLU A 61 -6.01 -2.71 -6.96
CA GLU A 61 -7.01 -3.07 -5.96
C GLU A 61 -7.33 -1.83 -5.11
N ARG A 62 -8.61 -1.55 -4.88
CA ARG A 62 -9.09 -0.44 -4.05
C ARG A 62 -9.59 -0.95 -2.71
N ILE A 63 -9.14 -0.32 -1.63
CA ILE A 63 -9.67 -0.46 -0.28
C ILE A 63 -10.32 0.88 0.12
N ARG A 64 -11.62 0.87 0.40
CA ARG A 64 -12.33 2.08 0.86
C ARG A 64 -12.01 2.32 2.33
N TYR A 65 -11.89 3.57 2.74
CA TYR A 65 -11.58 3.88 4.15
C TYR A 65 -12.62 3.36 5.13
N GLY A 66 -13.91 3.43 4.80
CA GLY A 66 -14.98 2.86 5.64
C GLY A 66 -14.98 1.33 5.75
N ASP A 67 -14.22 0.62 4.90
CA ASP A 67 -14.01 -0.83 5.03
C ASP A 67 -12.82 -1.16 5.95
N ILE A 68 -11.95 -0.19 6.24
CA ILE A 68 -10.79 -0.34 7.11
C ILE A 68 -11.23 -0.14 8.56
N HIS A 69 -10.90 -1.10 9.43
CA HIS A 69 -11.28 -1.06 10.84
C HIS A 69 -10.09 -1.00 11.79
N ASN A 70 -8.88 -1.33 11.32
CA ASN A 70 -7.67 -1.16 12.10
C ASN A 70 -6.48 -0.84 11.21
N VAL A 71 -5.67 0.14 11.62
CA VAL A 71 -4.37 0.45 11.02
C VAL A 71 -3.35 0.54 12.14
N SER A 72 -2.26 -0.21 12.02
CA SER A 72 -1.23 -0.26 13.06
C SER A 72 0.14 -0.55 12.48
N LEU A 73 1.18 -0.06 13.14
CA LEU A 73 2.55 -0.44 12.83
C LEU A 73 2.86 -1.82 13.43
N GLU A 74 3.46 -2.71 12.65
CA GLU A 74 3.82 -4.06 13.07
C GLU A 74 5.23 -4.44 12.58
N GLY A 75 6.00 -5.13 13.43
CA GLY A 75 7.35 -5.60 13.12
C GLY A 75 8.46 -4.63 13.55
N VAL A 76 9.71 -5.08 13.40
CA VAL A 76 10.94 -4.33 13.74
C VAL A 76 11.93 -4.37 12.58
N SER A 77 12.74 -3.32 12.40
CA SER A 77 13.75 -3.22 11.34
C SER A 77 13.17 -3.57 9.96
N LEU A 78 13.82 -4.42 9.16
CA LEU A 78 13.36 -4.87 7.83
C LEU A 78 11.99 -5.58 7.82
N TRP A 79 11.45 -5.96 8.99
CA TRP A 79 10.12 -6.57 9.12
C TRP A 79 9.01 -5.55 9.34
N ARG A 80 9.35 -4.29 9.56
CA ARG A 80 8.40 -3.22 9.84
C ARG A 80 7.42 -3.08 8.68
N SER A 81 6.15 -2.90 9.02
CA SER A 81 5.05 -2.75 8.06
C SER A 81 3.87 -2.03 8.70
N ILE A 82 3.11 -1.33 7.87
CA ILE A 82 1.80 -0.81 8.22
C ILE A 82 0.82 -1.94 7.95
N ARG A 83 0.24 -2.49 9.01
CA ARG A 83 -0.88 -3.42 8.92
C ARG A 83 -2.16 -2.63 8.71
N VAL A 84 -2.91 -3.02 7.68
CA VAL A 84 -4.25 -2.54 7.37
C VAL A 84 -5.18 -3.75 7.43
N ASP A 85 -6.10 -3.74 8.40
CA ASP A 85 -7.16 -4.74 8.51
C ASP A 85 -8.46 -4.14 7.94
N TYR A 86 -9.07 -4.83 6.97
CA TYR A 86 -10.23 -4.31 6.22
C TYR A 86 -11.23 -5.42 5.88
N ARG A 87 -12.47 -5.02 5.57
CA ARG A 87 -13.52 -5.95 5.14
C ARG A 87 -13.52 -6.08 3.61
N ARG A 88 -13.57 -7.32 3.10
CA ARG A 88 -13.78 -7.62 1.67
C ARG A 88 -14.92 -8.62 1.54
N GLY A 89 -16.04 -8.18 0.99
CA GLY A 89 -17.27 -8.99 0.96
C GLY A 89 -17.73 -9.36 2.38
N GLN A 90 -17.82 -10.65 2.67
CA GLN A 90 -18.19 -11.15 4.01
C GLN A 90 -16.97 -11.47 4.91
N GLY A 91 -15.75 -11.30 4.41
CA GLY A 91 -14.51 -11.67 5.11
C GLY A 91 -13.73 -10.48 5.67
N LEU A 92 -12.86 -10.76 6.64
CA LEU A 92 -11.81 -9.84 7.10
C LEU A 92 -10.50 -10.20 6.40
N GLU A 93 -9.88 -9.22 5.76
CA GLU A 93 -8.59 -9.34 5.12
C GLU A 93 -7.56 -8.44 5.80
N ARG A 94 -6.30 -8.81 5.60
CA ARG A 94 -5.15 -8.07 6.11
C ARG A 94 -4.16 -7.80 4.99
N LEU A 95 -3.74 -6.54 4.92
CA LEU A 95 -2.66 -6.09 4.06
C LEU A 95 -1.55 -5.54 4.93
N PHE A 96 -0.32 -5.96 4.68
CA PHE A 96 0.85 -5.32 5.27
C PHE A 96 1.58 -4.55 4.19
N ILE A 97 1.90 -3.29 4.48
CA ILE A 97 2.50 -2.34 3.55
C ILE A 97 3.86 -1.94 4.12
N CYS A 98 4.93 -2.15 3.36
CA CYS A 98 6.27 -1.71 3.72
C CYS A 98 6.78 -0.73 2.66
N PRO A 99 6.71 0.60 2.91
CA PRO A 99 7.34 1.60 2.07
C PRO A 99 8.84 1.36 1.98
N PHE A 100 9.38 1.41 0.77
CA PHE A 100 10.78 1.18 0.54
C PHE A 100 11.35 2.12 -0.52
N THR A 101 12.63 2.40 -0.41
CA THR A 101 13.47 3.03 -1.42
C THR A 101 14.48 2.02 -1.96
N GLY A 102 15.22 2.40 -3.00
CA GLY A 102 16.24 1.55 -3.59
C GLY A 102 15.68 0.50 -4.55
N ARG A 103 16.37 -0.63 -4.68
CA ARG A 103 16.04 -1.66 -5.68
C ARG A 103 15.20 -2.76 -5.05
N LEU A 104 14.31 -3.40 -5.82
CA LEU A 104 13.46 -4.49 -5.30
C LEU A 104 14.24 -5.64 -4.64
N HIS A 105 15.43 -5.97 -5.14
CA HIS A 105 16.29 -7.03 -4.59
C HIS A 105 17.14 -6.57 -3.40
N GLN A 106 17.19 -5.27 -3.13
CA GLN A 106 17.89 -4.64 -2.00
C GLN A 106 17.04 -3.44 -1.52
N PRO A 107 15.84 -3.68 -0.98
CA PRO A 107 14.96 -2.60 -0.55
C PRO A 107 15.49 -2.00 0.74
N GLU A 108 15.57 -0.68 0.79
CA GLU A 108 15.82 0.08 2.00
C GLU A 108 14.49 0.61 2.54
N ILE A 109 14.27 0.55 3.85
CA ILE A 109 13.01 1.04 4.40
C ILE A 109 12.92 2.56 4.25
N ASP A 110 11.78 3.03 3.74
CA ASP A 110 11.44 4.44 3.74
C ASP A 110 10.71 4.84 5.03
N GLU A 111 11.50 5.15 6.07
CA GLU A 111 11.00 5.58 7.38
C GLU A 111 10.12 6.85 7.31
N GLY A 112 10.41 7.76 6.37
CA GLY A 112 9.60 8.97 6.18
C GLY A 112 8.21 8.65 5.65
N SER A 113 8.15 7.80 4.61
CA SER A 113 6.88 7.33 4.05
C SER A 113 6.07 6.50 5.05
N PHE A 114 6.73 5.75 5.94
CA PHE A 114 6.05 5.03 7.03
C PHE A 114 5.19 5.95 7.90
N ALA A 115 5.78 7.03 8.42
CA ALA A 115 5.07 7.97 9.27
C ALA A 115 3.96 8.68 8.50
N GLN A 116 4.23 9.10 7.27
CA GLN A 116 3.25 9.81 6.44
C GLN A 116 2.03 8.94 6.11
N ILE A 117 2.25 7.72 5.60
CA ILE A 117 1.16 6.79 5.24
C ILE A 117 0.35 6.43 6.48
N LEU A 118 1.01 6.16 7.62
CA LEU A 118 0.32 5.83 8.86
C LEU A 118 -0.57 6.99 9.34
N THR A 119 -0.09 8.23 9.29
CA THR A 119 -0.88 9.41 9.66
C THR A 119 -2.09 9.58 8.74
N LEU A 120 -1.88 9.55 7.42
CA LEU A 120 -2.95 9.69 6.44
C LEU A 120 -4.03 8.62 6.64
N LEU A 121 -3.65 7.35 6.78
CA LEU A 121 -4.63 6.28 6.98
C LEU A 121 -5.44 6.45 8.26
N ASN A 122 -4.80 6.87 9.35
CA ASN A 122 -5.51 7.12 10.62
C ASN A 122 -6.45 8.33 10.55
N GLU A 123 -6.10 9.39 9.81
CA GLU A 123 -6.97 10.56 9.62
C GLU A 123 -8.20 10.20 8.80
N TYR A 124 -8.02 9.49 7.67
CA TYR A 124 -9.14 9.15 6.79
C TYR A 124 -10.05 8.06 7.33
N MET A 125 -9.54 7.15 8.16
CA MET A 125 -10.39 6.21 8.90
C MET A 125 -11.34 6.91 9.88
N LYS A 126 -10.97 8.07 10.42
CA LYS A 126 -11.84 8.81 11.36
C LYS A 126 -12.93 9.62 10.65
N ASN A 127 -12.74 9.91 9.37
CA ASN A 127 -13.59 10.82 8.59
C ASN A 127 -14.44 10.12 7.52
N GLY A 128 -14.23 8.82 7.28
CA GLY A 128 -14.95 8.01 6.28
C GLY A 128 -15.91 7.02 6.92
#